data_AF-A0A564Y0F0-F1
#
_entry.id   AF-A0A564Y0F0-F1
#
_cell.length_a   1.000
_cell.length_b   1.000
_cell.length_c   1.000
_cell.angle_alpha   90.00
_cell.angle_beta   90.00
_cell.angle_gamma   90.00
#
_symmetry.space_group_name_H-M   'P 1'
#
loop_
_entity.id
_entity.type
_entity.pdbx_description
1 polymer ?
#
loop_
_entity_poly.entity_id
_entity_poly.type
_entity_poly.pdbx_seq_one_letter_code
_entity_poly.pdbx_strand_id
1 'polypeptide(L)'
;MCPAEGRKTTKKLPIASSSMFSSFTEEQGQSTESQERLATFDCFGNALQIHILNPDCSEVEIRRQLLVRGDRNVIAFQNKLVFIGEWRGVNNPVSKSVDVMDISTGQVSSLPDMIKARRL
;
A
#
# COMPACT_ATOMS: atom_id res chain seq x y z
N MET A 1 -59.82 -35.43 -18.81
CA MET A 1 -60.50 -35.66 -17.53
C MET A 1 -59.80 -34.84 -16.47
N CYS A 2 -60.51 -33.87 -15.88
CA CYS A 2 -60.14 -33.16 -14.64
C CYS A 2 -60.85 -33.88 -13.46
N PRO A 3 -60.67 -33.48 -12.18
CA PRO A 3 -59.45 -33.24 -11.36
C PRO A 3 -59.64 -33.79 -9.91
N ALA A 4 -58.91 -33.21 -8.93
CA ALA A 4 -59.15 -33.15 -7.48
C ALA A 4 -58.36 -34.17 -6.61
N GLU A 5 -57.83 -33.87 -5.42
CA GLU A 5 -57.77 -32.65 -4.61
C GLU A 5 -56.75 -32.88 -3.49
N GLY A 6 -56.13 -31.82 -2.95
CA GLY A 6 -55.24 -31.95 -1.79
C GLY A 6 -54.48 -30.68 -1.43
N ARG A 7 -55.21 -29.61 -1.06
CA ARG A 7 -54.66 -28.37 -0.51
C ARG A 7 -53.96 -28.62 0.85
N LYS A 8 -52.86 -27.90 1.14
CA LYS A 8 -52.73 -27.01 2.33
C LYS A 8 -51.36 -26.32 2.47
N THR A 9 -51.44 -24.98 2.46
CA THR A 9 -50.72 -23.98 3.27
C THR A 9 -49.18 -23.79 3.18
N THR A 10 -48.84 -22.67 2.53
CA THR A 10 -48.13 -21.49 3.09
C THR A 10 -46.79 -21.71 3.79
N LYS A 11 -45.70 -21.26 3.16
CA LYS A 11 -44.91 -20.09 3.60
C LYS A 11 -43.85 -19.74 2.56
N LYS A 12 -43.83 -18.45 2.22
CA LYS A 12 -42.86 -17.74 1.38
C LYS A 12 -41.43 -18.04 1.85
N LEU A 13 -40.64 -18.72 1.02
CA LEU A 13 -39.18 -18.73 1.17
C LEU A 13 -38.64 -17.52 0.38
N PRO A 14 -38.07 -16.49 1.03
CA PRO A 14 -37.17 -15.62 0.30
C PRO A 14 -35.98 -16.47 -0.14
N ILE A 15 -35.64 -16.41 -1.42
CA ILE A 15 -34.37 -16.94 -1.93
C ILE A 15 -33.28 -16.13 -1.24
N ALA A 16 -32.75 -16.68 -0.16
CA ALA A 16 -31.57 -16.15 0.48
C ALA A 16 -30.43 -16.30 -0.53
N SER A 17 -29.99 -15.15 -1.05
CA SER A 17 -28.75 -15.03 -1.81
C SER A 17 -27.66 -15.80 -1.08
N SER A 18 -27.02 -16.77 -1.74
CA SER A 18 -25.88 -17.48 -1.19
C SER A 18 -24.71 -16.51 -1.10
N SER A 19 -24.70 -15.73 -0.03
CA SER A 19 -23.47 -15.14 0.49
C SER A 19 -22.57 -16.31 0.83
N MET A 20 -21.50 -16.50 0.06
CA MET A 20 -20.39 -17.38 0.46
C MET A 20 -19.78 -16.77 1.73
N PHE A 21 -20.37 -17.07 2.89
CA PHE A 21 -19.62 -17.08 4.12
C PHE A 21 -18.70 -18.29 4.02
N SER A 22 -17.48 -18.08 3.54
CA SER A 22 -16.40 -19.01 3.84
C SER A 22 -16.30 -19.08 5.35
N SER A 23 -16.70 -20.22 5.92
CA SER A 23 -16.55 -20.52 7.33
C SER A 23 -15.08 -20.34 7.71
N PHE A 24 -14.79 -19.31 8.49
CA PHE A 24 -13.51 -19.17 9.17
C PHE A 24 -13.53 -20.19 10.30
N THR A 25 -12.83 -21.31 10.12
CA THR A 25 -12.50 -22.16 11.27
C THR A 25 -11.47 -21.37 12.06
N GLU A 26 -11.91 -20.75 13.16
CA GLU A 26 -11.02 -20.14 14.14
C GLU A 26 -10.13 -21.25 14.72
N GLU A 27 -8.95 -21.44 14.14
CA GLU A 27 -7.85 -22.03 14.90
C GLU A 27 -7.47 -21.03 15.99
N GLN A 28 -7.81 -21.41 17.21
CA GLN A 28 -7.51 -20.71 18.44
C GLN A 28 -5.99 -20.51 18.55
N GLY A 29 -5.53 -19.27 18.39
CA GLY A 29 -4.21 -18.85 18.89
C GLY A 29 -3.14 -18.48 17.86
N GLN A 30 -3.44 -17.64 16.88
CA GLN A 30 -2.47 -16.65 16.40
C GLN A 30 -3.21 -15.56 15.63
N SER A 31 -3.38 -14.38 16.25
CA SER A 31 -3.67 -13.17 15.49
C SER A 31 -2.43 -12.89 14.64
N THR A 32 -2.44 -13.25 13.36
CA THR A 32 -1.50 -12.70 12.38
C THR A 32 -1.92 -11.26 12.11
N GLU A 33 -1.66 -10.39 13.09
CA GLU A 33 -1.74 -8.96 12.88
C GLU A 33 -0.78 -8.60 11.73
N SER A 34 -1.28 -7.92 10.71
CA SER A 34 -0.48 -7.62 9.52
C SER A 34 0.68 -6.72 9.93
N GLN A 35 1.89 -7.02 9.45
CA GLN A 35 3.04 -6.13 9.65
C GLN A 35 3.13 -5.04 8.56
N GLU A 36 2.12 -4.94 7.70
CA GLU A 36 2.07 -3.92 6.66
C GLU A 36 1.91 -2.53 7.29
N ARG A 37 2.55 -1.53 6.68
CA ARG A 37 2.55 -0.15 7.17
C ARG A 37 2.19 0.80 6.06
N LEU A 38 1.41 1.81 6.39
CA LEU A 38 1.09 2.90 5.48
C LEU A 38 2.20 3.96 5.54
N ALA A 39 2.74 4.31 4.37
CA ALA A 39 3.63 5.46 4.21
C ALA A 39 2.90 6.56 3.42
N THR A 40 2.85 7.77 3.98
CA THR A 40 2.32 8.96 3.32
C THR A 40 3.44 9.96 3.02
N PHE A 41 3.23 10.74 1.98
CA PHE A 41 4.23 11.62 1.42
C PHE A 41 3.64 13.02 1.19
N ASP A 42 4.23 14.02 1.83
CA ASP A 42 3.86 15.42 1.64
C ASP A 42 5.01 16.18 0.98
N CYS A 43 4.71 16.91 -0.09
CA CYS A 43 5.66 17.80 -0.75
C CYS A 43 5.55 19.21 -0.18
N PHE A 44 6.60 19.68 0.49
CA PHE A 44 6.72 21.05 0.99
C PHE A 44 7.90 21.74 0.31
N GLY A 45 7.63 22.52 -0.73
CA GLY A 45 8.65 23.23 -1.50
C GLY A 45 9.62 22.27 -2.20
N ASN A 46 10.87 22.22 -1.75
CA ASN A 46 11.91 21.31 -2.26
C ASN A 46 12.21 20.13 -1.34
N ALA A 47 11.33 19.85 -0.37
CA ALA A 47 11.46 18.74 0.56
C ALA A 47 10.26 17.81 0.46
N LEU A 48 10.52 16.52 0.58
CA LEU A 48 9.53 15.47 0.73
C LEU A 48 9.52 15.04 2.19
N GLN A 49 8.39 15.23 2.85
CA GLN A 49 8.17 14.71 4.18
C GLN A 49 7.51 13.33 4.07
N ILE A 50 8.09 12.36 4.76
CA ILE A 50 7.65 10.98 4.78
C ILE A 50 7.15 10.69 6.19
N HIS A 51 5.94 10.15 6.28
CA HIS A 51 5.35 9.69 7.53
C HIS A 51 4.99 8.21 7.34
N ILE A 52 5.49 7.36 8.23
CA ILE A 52 5.14 5.94 8.25
C ILE A 52 4.33 5.70 9.51
N LEU A 53 3.11 5.24 9.32
CA LEU A 53 2.20 4.94 10.41
C LEU A 53 2.47 3.55 10.98
N ASN A 54 2.04 3.33 12.22
CA ASN A 54 1.95 1.99 12.79
C ASN A 54 0.98 1.11 11.96
N PRO A 55 1.00 -0.23 12.14
CA PRO A 55 0.12 -1.13 11.39
C PRO A 55 -1.36 -0.78 11.48
N ASP A 56 -1.81 -0.26 12.64
CA ASP A 56 -3.19 0.18 12.86
C ASP A 56 -3.53 1.55 12.24
N CYS A 57 -2.56 2.21 11.61
CA CYS A 57 -2.69 3.55 11.02
C CYS A 57 -3.19 4.63 12.00
N SER A 58 -2.98 4.46 13.30
CA SER A 58 -3.46 5.36 14.36
C SER A 58 -2.44 6.44 14.75
N GLU A 59 -1.15 6.16 14.58
CA GLU A 59 -0.07 7.11 14.89
C GLU A 59 1.09 7.02 13.89
N VAL A 60 1.88 8.09 13.82
CA VAL A 60 3.11 8.12 13.02
C VAL A 60 4.27 7.59 13.84
N GLU A 61 4.79 6.42 13.49
CA GLU A 61 5.98 5.86 14.13
C GLU A 61 7.27 6.48 13.61
N ILE A 62 7.33 6.78 12.30
CA ILE A 62 8.55 7.29 11.66
C ILE A 62 8.23 8.53 10.86
N ARG A 63 8.97 9.60 11.16
CA ARG A 63 8.96 10.85 10.42
C ARG A 63 10.35 11.15 9.86
N ARG A 64 10.43 11.40 8.56
CA ARG A 64 11.67 11.81 7.88
C ARG A 64 11.41 12.91 6.87
N GLN A 65 12.44 13.73 6.67
CA GLN A 65 12.46 14.73 5.63
C GLN A 65 13.59 14.40 4.66
N LEU A 66 13.27 14.28 3.38
CA LEU A 66 14.23 14.17 2.31
C LEU A 66 14.32 15.50 1.58
N LEU A 67 15.54 15.97 1.35
CA LEU A 67 15.78 17.03 0.40
C LEU A 67 15.56 16.48 -1.01
N VAL A 68 14.53 16.97 -1.67
CA VAL A 68 14.08 16.45 -2.95
C VAL A 68 14.51 17.40 -4.06
N ARG A 69 15.56 16.98 -4.77
CA ARG A 69 16.02 17.62 -6.01
C ARG A 69 15.24 17.04 -7.21
N GLY A 70 14.03 17.51 -7.44
CA GLY A 70 13.19 17.09 -8.60
C GLY A 70 12.05 16.16 -8.23
N ASP A 71 11.22 15.78 -9.18
CA ASP A 71 10.16 14.81 -8.93
C ASP A 71 10.79 13.46 -8.53
N ARG A 72 10.11 12.68 -7.69
CA ARG A 72 10.60 11.37 -7.26
C ARG A 72 9.48 10.35 -7.33
N ASN A 73 9.72 9.25 -8.03
CA ASN A 73 8.89 8.06 -7.88
C ASN A 73 9.29 7.35 -6.59
N VAL A 74 8.31 6.84 -5.85
CA VAL A 74 8.54 6.07 -4.64
C VAL A 74 7.90 4.69 -4.80
N ILE A 75 8.67 3.64 -4.53
CA ILE A 75 8.20 2.26 -4.56
C ILE A 75 8.54 1.56 -3.24
N ALA A 76 7.70 0.62 -2.82
CA ALA A 76 8.01 -0.29 -1.72
C ALA A 76 8.65 -1.57 -2.27
N PHE A 77 9.77 -2.00 -1.68
CA PHE A 77 10.46 -3.23 -2.04
C PHE A 77 11.15 -3.85 -0.82
N GLN A 78 10.83 -5.10 -0.49
CA GLN A 78 11.46 -5.87 0.60
C GLN A 78 11.60 -5.08 1.92
N ASN A 79 10.50 -4.49 2.41
CA ASN A 79 10.45 -3.68 3.63
C ASN A 79 11.32 -2.40 3.59
N LYS A 80 11.54 -1.86 2.39
CA LYS A 80 12.26 -0.61 2.15
C LYS A 80 11.44 0.29 1.23
N LEU A 81 11.60 1.60 1.38
CA LEU A 81 11.12 2.58 0.42
C LEU A 81 12.27 2.97 -0.50
N VAL A 82 12.06 2.88 -1.81
CA VAL A 82 13.05 3.25 -2.82
C VAL A 82 12.57 4.52 -3.52
N PHE A 83 13.38 5.56 -3.43
CA PHE A 83 13.15 6.87 -4.03
C PHE A 83 13.98 6.99 -5.30
N ILE A 84 13.29 7.15 -6.42
CA ILE A 84 13.89 7.19 -7.74
C ILE A 84 13.75 8.63 -8.24
N GLY A 85 14.87 9.36 -8.33
CA GLY A 85 14.89 10.73 -8.86
C GLY A 85 14.31 10.79 -10.27
N GLU A 86 13.55 11.81 -10.63
CA GLU A 86 13.02 12.00 -11.97
C GLU A 86 13.21 13.45 -12.46
N TRP A 87 12.85 13.67 -13.73
CA TRP A 87 12.93 14.89 -14.52
C TRP A 87 12.60 16.17 -13.74
N ARG A 88 13.29 17.26 -14.05
CA ARG A 88 12.96 18.60 -13.53
C ARG A 88 12.95 19.63 -14.64
N GLY A 89 11.98 19.53 -15.55
CA GLY A 89 11.69 20.55 -16.55
C GLY A 89 12.78 20.75 -17.62
N VAL A 90 12.53 21.69 -18.54
CA VAL A 90 13.27 21.90 -19.81
C VAL A 90 14.78 22.11 -19.62
N ASN A 91 15.23 22.58 -18.43
CA ASN A 91 16.61 23.04 -18.21
C ASN A 91 17.40 22.25 -17.13
N ASN A 92 16.84 21.21 -16.51
CA ASN A 92 17.63 20.39 -15.58
C ASN A 92 17.87 18.99 -16.15
N PRO A 93 19.09 18.46 -16.00
CA PRO A 93 19.37 17.09 -16.36
C PRO A 93 18.52 16.14 -15.50
N VAL A 94 18.08 15.03 -16.11
CA VAL A 94 17.40 13.91 -15.43
C VAL A 94 18.19 13.53 -14.18
N SER A 95 17.54 13.56 -13.01
CA SER A 95 18.14 13.03 -11.79
C SER A 95 18.26 11.51 -11.89
N LYS A 96 19.47 10.99 -11.64
CA LYS A 96 19.80 9.56 -11.74
C LYS A 96 19.98 8.93 -10.35
N SER A 97 19.75 9.71 -9.31
CA SER A 97 19.86 9.28 -7.91
C SER A 97 18.79 8.25 -7.59
N VAL A 98 19.20 7.21 -6.87
CA VAL A 98 18.29 6.29 -6.22
C VAL A 98 18.66 6.26 -4.74
N ASP A 99 17.71 6.60 -3.88
CA ASP A 99 17.88 6.51 -2.43
C ASP A 99 17.00 5.38 -1.90
N VAL A 100 17.49 4.64 -0.92
CA VAL A 100 16.78 3.55 -0.26
C VAL A 100 16.66 3.88 1.22
N MET A 101 15.43 3.84 1.72
CA MET A 101 15.11 4.02 3.12
C MET A 101 14.71 2.70 3.75
N ASP A 102 15.37 2.38 4.85
CA ASP A 102 14.99 1.26 5.68
C ASP A 102 13.80 1.64 6.57
N ILE A 103 12.69 0.91 6.48
CA ILE A 103 11.46 1.24 7.21
C ILE A 103 11.60 0.93 8.70
N SER A 104 12.52 0.05 9.14
CA SER A 104 12.67 -0.27 10.56
C SER A 104 13.45 0.80 11.33
N THR A 105 14.39 1.48 10.66
CA THR A 105 15.27 2.49 11.29
C THR A 105 14.96 3.93 10.83
N GLY A 106 14.23 4.05 9.72
CA GLY A 106 14.07 5.29 8.98
C GLY A 106 15.38 5.84 8.42
N GLN A 107 16.46 5.04 8.35
CA GLN A 107 17.74 5.46 7.79
C GLN A 107 17.67 5.46 6.27
N VAL A 108 18.26 6.48 5.65
CA VAL A 108 18.31 6.64 4.20
C VAL A 108 19.75 6.44 3.74
N SER A 109 19.92 5.68 2.67
CA SER A 109 21.20 5.43 2.00
C SER A 109 21.06 5.69 0.51
N SER A 110 22.07 6.32 -0.10
CA SER A 110 22.09 6.54 -1.55
C SER A 110 22.76 5.37 -2.24
N LEU A 111 22.13 4.87 -3.30
CA LEU A 111 22.75 3.90 -4.21
C LEU A 111 23.61 4.62 -5.25
N PRO A 112 24.61 3.93 -5.83
CA PRO A 112 25.37 4.48 -6.95
C PRO A 112 24.46 4.92 -8.09
N ASP A 113 24.80 6.03 -8.74
CA ASP A 113 24.00 6.57 -9.85
C ASP A 113 23.76 5.51 -10.92
N MET A 114 22.48 5.21 -11.18
CA MET A 114 22.07 4.16 -12.12
C MET A 114 22.08 4.66 -13.58
N ILE A 115 23.09 5.47 -13.94
CA ILE A 115 23.15 6.22 -15.22
C ILE A 115 22.93 5.35 -16.46
N LYS A 116 23.39 4.10 -16.42
CA LYS A 116 23.29 3.17 -17.55
C LYS A 116 21.97 2.41 -17.61
N ALA A 117 21.18 2.40 -16.52
CA ALA A 117 19.93 1.66 -16.44
C ALA A 117 18.73 2.44 -17.01
N ARG A 118 18.79 3.79 -17.02
CA ARG A 118 17.77 4.62 -17.66
C ARG A 118 18.10 4.84 -19.12
N ARG A 119 17.74 3.87 -19.95
CA ARG A 119 17.51 4.12 -21.37
C ARG A 119 16.07 4.61 -21.49
N LEU A 120 15.90 5.93 -21.60
CA LEU A 120 14.66 6.54 -22.07
C LEU A 120 14.64 6.51 -23.61
#